data_AF-A0A377U0P6-F1
#
_entry.id   AF-A0A377U0P6-F1
#
_cell.length_a   1.000
_cell.length_b   1.000
_cell.length_c   1.000
_cell.angle_alpha   90.00
_cell.angle_beta   90.00
_cell.angle_gamma   90.00
#
_symmetry.space_group_name_H-M   'P 1'
#
loop_
_entity.id
_entity.type
_entity.pdbx_description
1 polymer ?
#
loop_
_entity_poly.entity_id
_entity_poly.type
_entity_poly.pdbx_seq_one_letter_code
_entity_poly.pdbx_strand_id
1 'polypeptide(L)' 'MILSISENTVNFHQKNMQRKFNAPNKTQIACYAVATGLI' A
#
# COMPACT_ATOMS: atom_id res chain seq x y z
N MET A 1 -9.51 -12.11 10.09
CA MET A 1 -8.28 -11.90 9.30
C MET A 1 -8.65 -12.11 7.85
N ILE A 2 -8.52 -11.09 6.98
CA ILE A 2 -9.01 -11.18 5.58
C ILE A 2 -8.08 -12.03 4.70
N LEU A 3 -6.77 -11.88 4.88
CA LEU A 3 -5.74 -12.45 3.99
C LEU A 3 -4.92 -13.59 4.60
N SER A 4 -5.18 -14.03 5.83
CA SER A 4 -4.43 -15.08 6.52
C SER A 4 -2.89 -14.91 6.54
N ILE A 5 -2.40 -13.66 6.55
CA ILE A 5 -0.97 -13.31 6.64
C ILE A 5 -0.67 -12.46 7.86
N SER A 6 0.60 -12.43 8.26
CA SER A 6 1.05 -11.64 9.41
C SER A 6 0.95 -10.13 9.15
N GLU A 7 0.75 -9.35 10.22
CA GLU A 7 0.78 -7.89 10.15
C GLU A 7 2.13 -7.38 9.61
N ASN A 8 3.24 -8.01 9.97
CA ASN A 8 4.57 -7.68 9.46
C ASN A 8 4.64 -7.81 7.94
N THR A 9 4.01 -8.84 7.36
CA THR A 9 3.93 -9.05 5.91
C THR A 9 3.14 -7.93 5.24
N VAL A 10 1.99 -7.53 5.81
CA VAL A 10 1.20 -6.40 5.32
C VAL A 10 2.03 -5.10 5.35
N ASN A 11 2.71 -4.84 6.47
CA ASN A 11 3.55 -3.65 6.65
C ASN A 11 4.75 -3.63 5.69
N PHE A 12 5.34 -4.78 5.38
CA PHE A 12 6.41 -4.92 4.38
C PHE A 12 5.91 -4.49 2.99
N HIS A 13 4.76 -4.98 2.55
CA HIS A 13 4.19 -4.59 1.26
C HIS A 13 3.79 -3.11 1.21
N GLN A 14 3.20 -2.57 2.28
CA GLN A 14 2.87 -1.14 2.35
C GLN A 14 4.11 -0.24 2.23
N LYS A 15 5.22 -0.56 2.90
CA LYS A 15 6.49 0.19 2.78
C LYS A 15 7.08 0.12 1.37
N ASN A 16 7.00 -1.03 0.72
CA ASN A 16 7.46 -1.16 -0.68
C ASN A 16 6.61 -0.31 -1.63
N MET A 17 5.29 -0.27 -1.40
CA MET A 17 4.38 0.58 -2.16
C MET A 17 4.64 2.07 -1.92
N GLN A 18 4.99 2.48 -0.69
CA GLN A 18 5.35 3.88 -0.40
C GLN A 18 6.53 4.33 -1.26
N ARG A 19 7.56 3.48 -1.38
CA ARG A 19 8.73 3.75 -2.23
C ARG A 19 8.35 3.80 -3.70
N LYS A 20 7.55 2.84 -4.18
CA LYS A 20 7.16 2.74 -5.60
C LYS A 20 6.31 3.92 -6.07
N PHE A 21 5.40 4.39 -5.22
CA PHE A 21 4.52 5.53 -5.51
C PHE A 21 5.11 6.88 -5.08
N ASN A 22 6.31 6.87 -4.47
CA ASN A 22 6.89 8.05 -3.81
C ASN A 22 5.89 8.74 -2.86
N ALA A 23 5.15 7.95 -2.08
CA ALA A 23 4.05 8.41 -1.24
C ALA A 23 4.43 8.40 0.26
N PRO A 24 4.07 9.44 1.03
CA PRO A 24 4.48 9.60 2.43
C PRO A 24 3.72 8.70 3.41
N ASN A 25 2.55 8.17 3.04
CA ASN A 25 1.74 7.30 3.91
C ASN A 25 0.81 6.38 3.10
N LYS A 26 0.20 5.40 3.78
CA LYS A 26 -0.69 4.42 3.15
C LYS A 26 -1.96 5.02 2.54
N THR A 27 -2.44 6.15 3.07
CA THR A 27 -3.60 6.85 2.52
C THR A 27 -3.28 7.43 1.15
N GLN A 28 -2.13 8.08 0.99
CA GLN A 28 -1.73 8.62 -0.31
C GLN A 28 -1.46 7.53 -1.36
N ILE A 29 -0.95 6.35 -0.96
CA ILE A 29 -0.86 5.21 -1.87
C ILE A 29 -2.23 4.84 -2.42
N ALA A 30 -3.23 4.71 -1.55
CA ALA A 30 -4.59 4.35 -1.97
C ALA A 30 -5.18 5.44 -2.89
N CYS A 31 -5.02 6.72 -2.56
CA CYS A 31 -5.46 7.82 -3.40
C CYS A 31 -4.79 7.79 -4.79
N TYR A 32 -3.48 7.56 -4.86
CA TYR A 32 -2.76 7.49 -6.13
C TYR A 32 -3.19 6.27 -6.95
N ALA A 33 -3.38 5.11 -6.31
CA ALA A 33 -3.85 3.92 -6.99
C ALA A 33 -5.24 4.11 -7.62
N VAL A 34 -6.18 4.75 -6.91
CA VAL A 34 -7.50 5.13 -7.46
C VAL A 34 -7.36 6.14 -8.60
N ALA A 35 -6.58 7.21 -8.39
CA ALA A 35 -6.42 8.27 -9.40
C ALA A 35 -5.75 7.78 -10.70
N THR A 36 -4.97 6.70 -10.62
CA THR A 36 -4.28 6.08 -11.76
C THR A 36 -5.01 4.87 -12.34
N GLY A 37 -6.16 4.48 -11.78
CA GLY A 37 -6.96 3.35 -12.24
C GLY A 37 -6.34 1.97 -11.95
N LEU A 38 -5.49 1.87 -10.94
CA LEU A 38 -4.88 0.61 -10.49
C LEU A 38 -5.79 -0.20 -9.56
N ILE A 39 -6.72 0.47 -8.89
CA ILE A 39 -7.78 -0.11 -8.06
C ILE A 39 -9.10 0.65 -8.25
#